data_AF-A0A402AH28-F1
#
_entry.id   AF-A0A402AH28-F1
#
_cell.length_a   1.000
_cell.length_b   1.000
_cell.length_c   1.000
_cell.angle_alpha   90.00
_cell.angle_beta   90.00
_cell.angle_gamma   90.00
#
_symmetry.space_group_name_H-M   'P 1'
#
loop_
_entity.id
_entity.type
_entity.pdbx_description
1 polymer ?
#
loop_
_entity_poly.entity_id
_entity_poly.type
_entity_poly.pdbx_seq_one_letter_code
_entity_poly.pdbx_strand_id
1 'polypeptide(L)'
;MIQPVKDTYRFDLAHSQYLRIRRLGWLFFLALIVTAIVGVLCGAALWTTYVHNVTLYLKWQDALVALSWFISFVSILGSILVVRFLHALREGHTAGMVTFEGNNTITVRDLSAENMKSIFWIMNSAFWCFVTALIGLVPAILVGWTMHIPSPVLMVVTTGLAILLSLAGIVVSIVATSFILVGCLGGISFCRKLGSSHTYRLNGQATIRIDNFVLTISYPGNPESLVDLNLLSTQDQHQLLSLLHTRWVDAKQVWNPALGEEIAQALEASKRLVSVA
;
A
#
# COMPACT_ATOMS: atom_id res chain seq x y z
N MET A 1 -8.84 -1.12 48.53
CA MET A 1 -8.88 0.05 47.63
C MET A 1 -9.10 -0.49 46.22
N ILE A 2 -10.33 -0.43 45.73
CA ILE A 2 -10.75 -1.05 44.46
C ILE A 2 -10.54 0.02 43.38
N GLN A 3 -9.61 -0.21 42.45
CA GLN A 3 -9.55 0.60 41.23
C GLN A 3 -10.81 0.29 40.40
N PRO A 4 -11.64 1.28 40.05
CA PRO A 4 -12.72 1.05 39.11
C PRO A 4 -12.09 0.78 37.74
N VAL A 5 -12.29 -0.43 37.23
CA VAL A 5 -11.99 -0.80 35.84
C VAL A 5 -12.79 0.16 34.96
N LYS A 6 -12.15 1.18 34.39
CA LYS A 6 -12.77 1.99 33.34
C LYS A 6 -13.13 1.05 32.19
N ASP A 7 -14.41 0.96 31.86
CA ASP A 7 -14.99 0.15 30.78
C ASP A 7 -14.14 0.22 29.51
N THR A 8 -13.22 -0.73 29.35
CA THR A 8 -12.34 -0.81 28.20
C THR A 8 -12.75 -2.03 27.39
N TYR A 9 -13.40 -1.80 26.26
CA TYR A 9 -13.82 -2.87 25.36
C TYR A 9 -12.79 -3.00 24.25
N ARG A 10 -12.38 -4.23 23.96
CA ARG A 10 -11.33 -4.52 22.99
C ARG A 10 -11.81 -5.59 22.02
N PHE A 11 -11.64 -5.33 20.74
CA PHE A 11 -12.04 -6.20 19.64
C PHE A 11 -10.81 -6.59 18.83
N ASP A 12 -10.57 -7.89 18.75
CA ASP A 12 -9.34 -8.47 18.23
C ASP A 12 -9.53 -9.04 16.82
N LEU A 13 -8.41 -9.11 16.08
CA LEU A 13 -8.35 -9.77 14.79
C LEU A 13 -8.63 -11.28 14.97
N ALA A 14 -9.56 -11.82 14.19
CA ALA A 14 -9.89 -13.25 14.22
C ALA A 14 -8.63 -14.10 14.01
N HIS A 15 -8.44 -15.11 14.85
CA HIS A 15 -7.23 -15.94 14.80
C HIS A 15 -7.02 -16.62 13.43
N SER A 16 -8.11 -17.07 12.79
CA SER A 16 -8.09 -17.66 11.45
C SER A 16 -7.64 -16.66 10.38
N GLN A 17 -8.17 -15.43 10.41
CA GLN A 17 -7.79 -14.35 9.49
C GLN A 17 -6.35 -13.89 9.74
N TYR A 18 -5.94 -13.77 11.00
CA TYR A 18 -4.56 -13.48 11.38
C TYR A 18 -3.59 -14.49 10.76
N LEU A 19 -3.84 -15.80 10.96
CA LEU A 19 -2.97 -16.84 10.40
C LEU A 19 -2.95 -16.79 8.86
N ARG A 20 -4.10 -16.57 8.22
CA ARG A 20 -4.20 -16.47 6.76
C ARG A 20 -3.40 -15.29 6.22
N ILE A 21 -3.64 -14.08 6.73
CA ILE A 21 -2.96 -12.86 6.28
C ILE A 21 -1.47 -12.93 6.60
N ARG A 22 -1.11 -13.45 7.77
CA ARG A 22 0.30 -13.66 8.15
C ARG A 22 1.01 -14.61 7.19
N ARG A 23 0.39 -15.75 6.83
CA ARG A 23 0.98 -16.69 5.85
C ARG A 23 1.18 -16.03 4.50
N LEU A 24 0.18 -15.30 3.99
CA LEU A 24 0.29 -14.55 2.74
C LEU A 24 1.38 -13.49 2.80
N GLY A 25 1.48 -12.73 3.90
CA GLY A 25 2.53 -11.75 4.10
C GLY A 25 3.93 -12.36 4.13
N TRP A 26 4.12 -13.53 4.76
CA TRP A 26 5.39 -14.26 4.73
C TRP A 26 5.73 -14.80 3.35
N LEU A 27 4.76 -15.35 2.62
CA LEU A 27 4.96 -15.78 1.24
C LEU A 27 5.36 -14.60 0.34
N PHE A 28 4.69 -13.46 0.51
CA PHE A 28 5.02 -12.26 -0.23
C PHE A 28 6.43 -11.75 0.11
N PHE A 29 6.78 -11.68 1.40
CA PHE A 29 8.13 -11.34 1.85
C PHE A 29 9.20 -12.25 1.25
N LEU A 30 9.02 -13.57 1.33
CA LEU A 30 9.98 -14.53 0.77
C LEU A 30 10.12 -14.38 -0.74
N ALA A 31 9.02 -14.18 -1.47
CA ALA A 31 9.05 -13.93 -2.90
C ALA A 31 9.84 -12.65 -3.23
N LEU A 32 9.68 -11.58 -2.44
CA LEU A 32 10.44 -10.35 -2.62
C LEU A 32 11.93 -10.53 -2.34
N ILE A 33 12.30 -11.27 -1.29
CA ILE A 33 13.71 -11.56 -0.99
C ILE A 33 14.34 -12.39 -2.10
N VAL A 34 13.67 -13.44 -2.58
CA VAL A 34 14.16 -14.25 -3.71
C VAL A 34 14.31 -13.38 -4.95
N THR A 35 13.34 -12.53 -5.25
CA THR A 35 13.39 -11.60 -6.39
C THR A 35 14.56 -10.62 -6.27
N ALA A 36 14.82 -10.11 -5.06
CA ALA A 36 15.96 -9.23 -4.80
C ALA A 36 17.30 -9.96 -5.01
N ILE A 37 17.44 -11.18 -4.50
CA ILE A 37 18.66 -11.99 -4.67
C ILE A 37 18.90 -12.28 -6.16
N VAL A 38 17.87 -12.73 -6.88
CA VAL A 38 17.97 -12.99 -8.32
C VAL A 38 18.36 -11.73 -9.08
N GLY A 39 17.74 -10.59 -8.75
CA GLY A 39 18.07 -9.31 -9.38
C GLY A 39 19.52 -8.88 -9.13
N VAL A 40 20.04 -9.04 -7.91
CA VAL A 40 21.44 -8.73 -7.56
C VAL A 40 22.40 -9.66 -8.29
N LEU A 41 22.11 -10.97 -8.32
CA LEU A 41 22.94 -11.95 -9.03
C LEU A 41 22.99 -11.67 -10.53
N CYS A 42 21.83 -11.41 -11.15
CA CYS A 42 21.76 -11.04 -12.56
C CYS A 42 22.51 -9.73 -12.85
N GLY A 43 22.30 -8.70 -12.01
CA GLY A 43 22.98 -7.41 -12.14
C GLY A 43 24.50 -7.53 -12.02
N ALA A 44 24.98 -8.28 -11.02
CA ALA A 44 26.40 -8.52 -10.81
C ALA A 44 27.03 -9.37 -11.93
N ALA A 45 26.34 -10.43 -12.38
CA ALA A 45 26.81 -11.25 -13.49
C ALA A 45 26.97 -10.41 -14.77
N LEU A 46 25.92 -9.65 -15.14
CA LEU A 46 25.96 -8.78 -16.31
C LEU A 46 27.04 -7.70 -16.20
N TRP A 47 27.27 -7.14 -15.01
CA TRP A 47 28.30 -6.13 -14.78
C TRP A 47 29.72 -6.60 -15.15
N THR A 48 30.00 -7.89 -14.99
CA THR A 48 31.32 -8.45 -15.31
C THR A 48 31.51 -8.81 -16.78
N THR A 49 30.43 -8.84 -17.57
CA THR A 49 30.48 -9.38 -18.94
C THR A 49 30.92 -8.37 -20.00
N TYR A 50 30.92 -7.07 -19.71
CA TYR A 50 31.30 -6.04 -20.69
C TYR A 50 31.73 -4.72 -20.01
N VAL A 51 32.32 -3.81 -20.80
CA VAL A 51 32.80 -2.52 -20.31
C VAL A 51 31.69 -1.47 -20.33
N HIS A 52 31.36 -0.91 -19.16
CA HIS A 52 30.38 0.16 -18.97
C HIS A 52 30.97 1.54 -19.30
N ASN A 53 31.24 1.80 -20.57
CA ASN A 53 31.61 3.14 -21.02
C ASN A 53 30.37 4.03 -21.12
N VAL A 54 30.45 5.23 -20.53
CA VAL A 54 29.41 6.27 -20.63
C VAL A 54 29.23 6.66 -22.10
N THR A 55 28.05 6.37 -22.65
CA THR A 55 27.66 6.76 -24.01
C THR A 55 26.45 7.68 -23.96
N LEU A 56 26.34 8.57 -24.95
CA LEU A 56 25.19 9.47 -25.14
C LEU A 56 23.88 8.72 -25.44
N TYR A 57 23.95 7.41 -25.70
CA TYR A 57 22.81 6.52 -25.89
C TYR A 57 22.82 5.40 -24.84
N LEU A 58 21.65 4.90 -24.46
CA LEU A 58 21.50 3.79 -23.53
C LEU A 58 21.82 2.47 -24.25
N LYS A 59 22.86 1.75 -23.82
CA LYS A 59 23.09 0.38 -24.32
C LYS A 59 22.04 -0.55 -23.74
N TRP A 60 21.55 -1.50 -24.54
CA TRP A 60 20.57 -2.49 -24.07
C TRP A 60 21.09 -3.29 -22.86
N GLN A 61 22.40 -3.52 -22.80
CA GLN A 61 23.04 -4.21 -21.68
C GLN A 61 22.98 -3.36 -20.40
N ASP A 62 23.26 -2.06 -20.52
CA ASP A 62 23.18 -1.11 -19.38
C ASP A 62 21.74 -0.95 -18.92
N ALA A 63 20.77 -1.01 -19.83
CA ALA A 63 19.35 -1.04 -19.50
C ALA A 63 18.96 -2.30 -18.70
N LEU A 64 19.46 -3.47 -19.09
CA LEU A 64 19.23 -4.73 -18.35
C LEU A 64 19.88 -4.73 -16.98
N VAL A 65 21.09 -4.21 -16.87
CA VAL A 65 21.80 -4.04 -15.59
C VAL A 65 21.01 -3.09 -14.70
N ALA A 66 20.62 -1.92 -15.20
CA ALA A 66 19.84 -0.94 -14.47
C ALA A 66 18.48 -1.52 -14.01
N LEU A 67 17.80 -2.28 -14.87
CA LEU A 67 16.56 -2.98 -14.55
C LEU A 67 16.76 -4.02 -13.45
N SER A 68 17.84 -4.80 -13.51
CA SER A 68 18.17 -5.83 -12.51
C SER A 68 18.40 -5.21 -11.13
N TRP A 69 19.17 -4.11 -11.07
CA TRP A 69 19.38 -3.36 -9.84
C TRP A 69 18.10 -2.70 -9.34
N PHE A 70 17.28 -2.15 -10.24
CA PHE A 70 16.02 -1.52 -9.87
C PHE A 70 15.00 -2.52 -9.30
N ILE A 71 14.86 -3.69 -9.93
CA ILE A 71 14.03 -4.79 -9.40
C ILE A 71 14.49 -5.17 -7.99
N SER A 72 15.80 -5.27 -7.78
CA SER A 72 16.38 -5.57 -6.46
C SER A 72 16.04 -4.50 -5.43
N PHE A 73 16.22 -3.23 -5.80
CA PHE A 73 15.93 -2.07 -4.95
C PHE A 73 14.45 -2.03 -4.54
N VAL A 74 13.53 -2.13 -5.49
CA VAL A 74 12.08 -2.10 -5.23
C VAL A 74 11.64 -3.33 -4.42
N SER A 75 12.25 -4.50 -4.66
CA SER A 75 11.96 -5.72 -3.89
C SER A 75 12.40 -5.61 -2.43
N ILE A 76 13.56 -5.00 -2.16
CA ILE A 76 14.03 -4.72 -0.79
C ILE A 76 13.11 -3.71 -0.11
N LEU A 77 12.74 -2.62 -0.79
CA LEU A 77 11.83 -1.62 -0.25
C LEU A 77 10.45 -2.22 0.08
N GLY A 78 9.92 -3.05 -0.83
CA GLY A 78 8.70 -3.83 -0.60
C GLY A 78 8.81 -4.77 0.59
N SER A 79 9.96 -5.43 0.75
CA SER A 79 10.21 -6.32 1.89
C SER A 79 10.12 -5.59 3.23
N ILE A 80 10.67 -4.37 3.32
CA ILE A 80 10.56 -3.50 4.51
C ILE A 80 9.10 -3.16 4.81
N LEU A 81 8.32 -2.81 3.78
CA LEU A 81 6.89 -2.53 3.89
C LEU A 81 6.10 -3.75 4.40
N VAL A 82 6.38 -4.93 3.86
CA VAL A 82 5.72 -6.18 4.28
C VAL A 82 6.09 -6.54 5.72
N VAL A 83 7.34 -6.36 6.14
CA VAL A 83 7.74 -6.59 7.55
C VAL A 83 7.00 -5.64 8.49
N ARG A 84 6.89 -4.35 8.12
CA ARG A 84 6.11 -3.37 8.88
C ARG A 84 4.63 -3.77 8.96
N PHE A 85 4.07 -4.26 7.86
CA PHE A 85 2.70 -4.80 7.83
C PHE A 85 2.53 -6.02 8.74
N LEU A 86 3.45 -6.98 8.71
CA LEU A 86 3.42 -8.13 9.60
C LEU A 86 3.53 -7.74 11.08
N HIS A 87 4.29 -6.69 11.38
CA HIS A 87 4.38 -6.12 12.72
C HIS A 87 3.03 -5.51 13.15
N ALA A 88 2.45 -4.66 12.31
CA ALA A 88 1.13 -4.08 12.54
C ALA A 88 0.07 -5.17 12.77
N LEU A 89 0.07 -6.21 11.93
CA LEU A 89 -0.85 -7.35 12.03
C LEU A 89 -0.71 -8.08 13.37
N ARG A 90 0.52 -8.25 13.87
CA ARG A 90 0.78 -8.83 15.19
C ARG A 90 0.22 -7.93 16.29
N GLU A 91 0.47 -6.62 16.24
CA GLU A 91 -0.08 -5.67 17.20
C GLU A 91 -1.61 -5.66 17.19
N GLY A 92 -2.25 -5.77 16.02
CA GLY A 92 -3.70 -5.93 15.91
C GLY A 92 -4.25 -7.16 16.61
N HIS A 93 -3.54 -8.27 16.52
CA HIS A 93 -3.92 -9.51 17.20
C HIS A 93 -3.62 -9.46 18.71
N THR A 94 -2.55 -8.79 19.15
CA THR A 94 -2.13 -8.79 20.57
C THR A 94 -2.61 -7.60 21.39
N ALA A 95 -2.91 -6.47 20.74
CA ALA A 95 -3.33 -5.21 21.36
C ALA A 95 -4.71 -4.71 20.86
N GLY A 96 -5.35 -5.42 19.93
CA GLY A 96 -6.69 -5.12 19.42
C GLY A 96 -6.70 -4.23 18.19
N MET A 97 -7.70 -4.46 17.34
CA MET A 97 -7.97 -3.65 16.14
C MET A 97 -8.78 -2.41 16.49
N VAL A 98 -9.78 -2.58 17.34
CA VAL A 98 -10.66 -1.51 17.83
C VAL A 98 -10.70 -1.61 19.34
N THR A 99 -10.33 -0.53 20.04
CA THR A 99 -10.45 -0.42 21.48
C THR A 99 -11.28 0.80 21.85
N PHE A 100 -12.31 0.59 22.67
CA PHE A 100 -13.03 1.69 23.31
C PHE A 100 -12.47 1.88 24.70
N GLU A 101 -11.96 3.07 24.96
CA GLU A 101 -11.51 3.47 26.29
C GLU A 101 -12.63 4.34 26.90
N GLY A 102 -13.42 3.76 27.81
CA GLY A 102 -14.62 4.41 28.35
C GLY A 102 -15.68 4.72 27.28
N ASN A 103 -16.41 5.82 27.48
CA ASN A 103 -17.53 6.20 26.60
C ASN A 103 -17.15 7.17 25.47
N ASN A 104 -16.00 7.84 25.56
CA ASN A 104 -15.71 9.02 24.74
C ASN A 104 -14.52 8.86 23.80
N THR A 105 -13.83 7.71 23.82
CA THR A 105 -12.62 7.50 23.00
C THR A 105 -12.65 6.13 22.33
N ILE A 106 -12.37 6.14 21.03
CA ILE A 106 -12.19 4.94 20.20
C ILE A 106 -10.79 4.99 19.59
N THR A 107 -10.00 3.96 19.83
CA THR A 107 -8.69 3.79 19.21
C THR A 107 -8.81 2.68 18.17
N VAL A 108 -8.35 2.98 16.97
CA VAL A 108 -8.47 2.09 15.82
C VAL A 108 -7.11 1.88 15.16
N ARG A 109 -6.83 0.65 14.77
CA ARG A 109 -5.69 0.27 13.93
C ARG A 109 -6.20 -0.24 12.60
N ASP A 110 -5.83 0.43 11.52
CA ASP A 110 -6.08 -0.08 10.17
C ASP A 110 -5.12 -1.25 9.88
N LEU A 111 -5.72 -2.41 9.66
CA LEU A 111 -5.03 -3.68 9.37
C LEU A 111 -5.65 -4.36 8.15
N SER A 112 -6.32 -3.58 7.30
CA SER A 112 -7.00 -4.09 6.12
C SER A 112 -6.05 -4.92 5.24
N ALA A 113 -6.55 -6.04 4.69
CA ALA A 113 -5.83 -6.79 3.66
C ALA A 113 -5.55 -5.94 2.41
N GLU A 114 -6.32 -4.85 2.24
CA GLU A 114 -6.09 -3.83 1.23
C GLU A 114 -4.72 -3.15 1.38
N ASN A 115 -4.15 -3.07 2.58
CA ASN A 115 -2.80 -2.55 2.77
C ASN A 115 -1.73 -3.40 2.09
N MET A 116 -1.89 -4.74 2.05
CA MET A 116 -0.99 -5.62 1.30
C MET A 116 -1.12 -5.42 -0.22
N LYS A 117 -2.35 -5.24 -0.70
CA LYS A 117 -2.65 -4.89 -2.11
C LYS A 117 -2.03 -3.53 -2.46
N SER A 118 -2.10 -2.55 -1.57
CA SER A 118 -1.48 -1.23 -1.75
C SER A 118 0.04 -1.34 -1.86
N ILE A 119 0.70 -2.15 -1.03
CA ILE A 119 2.15 -2.41 -1.15
C ILE A 119 2.48 -2.97 -2.54
N PHE A 120 1.71 -3.96 -3.01
CA PHE A 120 1.89 -4.51 -4.36
C PHE A 120 1.75 -3.45 -5.46
N TRP A 121 0.71 -2.60 -5.39
CA TRP A 121 0.49 -1.55 -6.38
C TRP A 121 1.56 -0.45 -6.36
N ILE A 122 2.10 -0.11 -5.19
CA ILE A 122 3.23 0.82 -5.07
C ILE A 122 4.44 0.25 -5.81
N MET A 123 4.77 -1.03 -5.58
CA MET A 123 5.89 -1.70 -6.23
C MET A 123 5.69 -1.85 -7.74
N ASN A 124 4.50 -2.30 -8.15
CA ASN A 124 4.16 -2.48 -9.56
C ASN A 124 4.20 -1.15 -10.32
N SER A 125 3.66 -0.07 -9.73
CA SER A 125 3.71 1.25 -10.36
C SER A 125 5.15 1.75 -10.48
N ALA A 126 5.98 1.59 -9.43
CA ALA A 126 7.40 1.96 -9.50
C ALA A 126 8.15 1.19 -10.61
N PHE A 127 7.87 -0.10 -10.75
CA PHE A 127 8.41 -0.94 -11.83
C PHE A 127 8.03 -0.41 -13.21
N TRP A 128 6.75 -0.18 -13.48
CA TRP A 128 6.30 0.30 -14.78
C TRP A 128 6.76 1.72 -15.10
N CYS A 129 6.84 2.60 -14.10
CA CYS A 129 7.46 3.92 -14.28
C CYS A 129 8.93 3.77 -14.70
N PHE A 130 9.69 2.87 -14.09
CA PHE A 130 11.08 2.66 -14.45
C PHE A 130 11.24 2.06 -15.85
N VAL A 131 10.43 1.08 -16.22
CA VAL A 131 10.37 0.53 -17.58
C VAL A 131 10.05 1.63 -18.60
N THR A 132 9.09 2.49 -18.29
CA THR A 132 8.73 3.64 -19.13
C THR A 132 9.91 4.62 -19.29
N ALA A 133 10.67 4.85 -18.22
CA ALA A 133 11.88 5.67 -18.28
C ALA A 133 12.97 5.04 -19.16
N LEU A 134 13.15 3.73 -19.11
CA LEU A 134 14.08 3.03 -20.01
C LEU A 134 13.63 3.11 -21.47
N ILE A 135 12.33 2.91 -21.74
CA ILE A 135 11.77 3.00 -23.10
C ILE A 135 11.93 4.41 -23.66
N GLY A 136 11.72 5.44 -22.84
CA GLY A 136 11.94 6.83 -23.25
C GLY A 136 13.39 7.14 -23.65
N LEU A 137 14.37 6.35 -23.20
CA LEU A 137 15.78 6.51 -23.58
C LEU A 137 16.17 5.72 -24.84
N VAL A 138 15.32 4.79 -25.32
CA VAL A 138 15.59 3.96 -26.53
C VAL A 138 15.84 4.80 -27.80
N PRO A 139 15.10 5.89 -28.08
CA PRO A 139 15.33 6.69 -29.28
C PRO A 139 16.76 7.25 -29.41
N ALA A 140 17.51 7.39 -28.31
CA ALA A 140 18.91 7.81 -28.36
C ALA A 140 19.80 6.79 -29.09
N ILE A 141 19.43 5.50 -29.09
CA ILE A 141 20.12 4.46 -29.85
C ILE A 141 19.94 4.69 -31.36
N LEU A 142 18.76 5.14 -31.78
CA LEU A 142 18.46 5.42 -33.19
C LEU A 142 19.36 6.52 -33.73
N VAL A 143 19.67 7.55 -32.94
CA VAL A 143 20.59 8.63 -33.34
C VAL A 143 21.98 8.08 -33.69
N GLY A 144 22.50 7.13 -32.92
CA GLY A 144 23.76 6.47 -33.24
C GLY A 144 23.71 5.65 -34.53
N TRP A 145 22.58 4.99 -34.80
CA TRP A 145 22.38 4.19 -36.01
C TRP A 145 22.21 5.06 -37.26
N THR A 146 21.48 6.16 -37.18
CA THR A 146 21.21 7.03 -38.33
C THR A 146 22.47 7.72 -38.85
N MET A 147 23.47 7.95 -37.98
CA MET A 147 24.77 8.51 -38.38
C MET A 147 25.62 7.59 -39.27
N HIS A 148 25.31 6.28 -39.33
CA HIS A 148 26.06 5.31 -40.15
C HIS A 148 25.42 5.07 -41.53
N ILE A 149 24.37 5.82 -41.89
CA ILE A 149 23.67 5.66 -43.17
C ILE A 149 24.53 6.25 -44.31
N PRO A 150 24.85 5.47 -45.36
CA PRO A 150 25.78 5.89 -46.41
C PRO A 150 25.25 7.01 -47.31
N SER A 151 23.93 7.20 -47.42
CA SER A 151 23.33 8.29 -48.20
C SER A 151 23.12 9.55 -47.34
N PRO A 152 23.75 10.70 -47.69
CA PRO A 152 23.80 11.88 -46.82
C PRO A 152 22.42 12.54 -46.61
N VAL A 153 21.56 12.55 -47.63
CA VAL A 153 20.20 13.13 -47.51
C VAL A 153 19.34 12.31 -46.54
N LEU A 154 19.38 10.97 -46.66
CA LEU A 154 18.64 10.08 -45.77
C LEU A 154 19.18 10.16 -44.34
N MET A 155 20.51 10.27 -44.18
CA MET A 155 21.16 10.46 -42.89
C MET A 155 20.63 11.71 -42.17
N VAL A 156 20.57 12.86 -42.85
CA VAL A 156 20.07 14.12 -42.26
C VAL A 156 18.61 14.00 -41.83
N VAL A 157 17.74 13.48 -42.70
CA VAL A 157 16.30 13.35 -42.39
C VAL A 157 16.06 12.38 -41.25
N THR A 158 16.66 11.20 -41.30
CA THR A 158 16.48 10.15 -40.27
C THR A 158 17.08 10.55 -38.92
N THR A 159 18.25 11.22 -38.93
CA THR A 159 18.86 11.74 -37.69
C THR A 159 18.01 12.87 -37.10
N GLY A 160 17.46 13.77 -37.92
CA GLY A 160 16.53 14.81 -37.45
C GLY A 160 15.27 14.23 -36.79
N LEU A 161 14.67 13.21 -37.40
CA LEU A 161 13.52 12.49 -36.82
C LEU A 161 13.90 11.76 -35.52
N ALA A 162 15.07 11.11 -35.48
CA ALA A 162 15.58 10.43 -34.29
C ALA A 162 15.85 11.40 -33.13
N ILE A 163 16.34 12.61 -33.42
CA ILE A 163 16.53 13.68 -32.43
C ILE A 163 15.19 14.14 -31.87
N LEU A 164 14.19 14.39 -32.73
CA LEU A 164 12.84 14.77 -32.28
C LEU A 164 12.21 13.68 -31.40
N LEU A 165 12.36 12.41 -31.78
CA LEU A 165 11.88 11.28 -31.00
C LEU A 165 12.63 11.15 -29.66
N SER A 166 13.93 11.45 -29.63
CA SER A 166 14.74 11.46 -28.42
C SER A 166 14.34 12.57 -27.46
N LEU A 167 14.01 13.76 -27.96
CA LEU A 167 13.49 14.85 -27.12
C LEU A 167 12.17 14.44 -26.44
N ALA A 168 11.24 13.86 -27.20
CA ALA A 168 9.98 13.35 -26.65
C ALA A 168 10.23 12.23 -25.61
N GLY A 169 11.14 11.30 -25.92
CA GLY A 169 11.51 10.21 -25.02
C GLY A 169 12.18 10.67 -23.72
N ILE A 170 13.02 11.70 -23.77
CA ILE A 170 13.63 12.32 -22.59
C ILE A 170 12.56 12.93 -21.69
N VAL A 171 11.58 13.65 -22.26
CA VAL A 171 10.47 14.21 -21.47
C VAL A 171 9.70 13.10 -20.74
N VAL A 172 9.36 12.01 -21.44
CA VAL A 172 8.69 10.85 -20.83
C VAL A 172 9.55 10.24 -19.72
N SER A 173 10.85 10.13 -19.93
CA SER A 173 11.79 9.57 -18.94
C SER A 173 11.88 10.43 -17.67
N ILE A 174 11.92 11.75 -17.84
CA ILE A 174 11.94 12.72 -16.72
C ILE A 174 10.64 12.61 -15.91
N VAL A 175 9.48 12.59 -16.58
CA VAL A 175 8.18 12.47 -15.92
C VAL A 175 8.04 11.13 -15.19
N ALA A 176 8.45 10.03 -15.81
CA ALA A 176 8.38 8.72 -15.18
C ALA A 176 9.33 8.62 -13.96
N THR A 177 10.52 9.20 -14.06
CA THR A 177 11.48 9.24 -12.93
C THR A 177 10.99 10.12 -11.80
N SER A 178 10.32 11.24 -12.09
CA SER A 178 9.74 12.10 -11.05
C SER A 178 8.63 11.39 -10.28
N PHE A 179 7.80 10.57 -10.94
CA PHE A 179 6.82 9.71 -10.27
C PHE A 179 7.46 8.67 -9.35
N ILE A 180 8.62 8.11 -9.71
CA ILE A 180 9.36 7.21 -8.80
C ILE A 180 9.81 7.98 -7.56
N LEU A 181 10.36 9.18 -7.71
CA LEU A 181 10.82 10.01 -6.59
C LEU A 181 9.66 10.40 -5.65
N VAL A 182 8.55 10.88 -6.23
CA VAL A 182 7.32 11.19 -5.48
C VAL A 182 6.78 9.94 -4.79
N GLY A 183 6.81 8.79 -5.48
CA GLY A 183 6.42 7.49 -4.95
C GLY A 183 7.28 7.06 -3.77
N CYS A 184 8.59 7.26 -3.81
CA CYS A 184 9.50 6.99 -2.70
C CYS A 184 9.17 7.85 -1.46
N LEU A 185 8.91 9.14 -1.64
CA LEU A 185 8.50 10.05 -0.55
C LEU A 185 7.14 9.65 0.03
N GLY A 186 6.17 9.35 -0.84
CA GLY A 186 4.87 8.83 -0.45
C GLY A 186 4.97 7.51 0.30
N GLY A 187 5.88 6.62 -0.13
CA GLY A 187 6.18 5.34 0.51
C GLY A 187 6.73 5.50 1.92
N ILE A 188 7.57 6.50 2.19
CA ILE A 188 8.04 6.80 3.56
C ILE A 188 6.87 7.26 4.45
N SER A 189 6.00 8.12 3.93
CA SER A 189 4.80 8.57 4.65
C SER A 189 3.87 7.39 4.93
N PHE A 190 3.65 6.52 3.95
CA PHE A 190 2.87 5.30 4.06
C PHE A 190 3.46 4.34 5.09
N CYS A 191 4.78 4.07 5.06
CA CYS A 191 5.50 3.28 6.07
C CYS A 191 5.24 3.75 7.50
N ARG A 192 5.14 5.07 7.72
CA ARG A 192 4.90 5.65 9.06
C ARG A 192 3.46 5.49 9.51
N LYS A 193 2.50 5.53 8.58
CA LYS A 193 1.06 5.41 8.85
C LYS A 193 0.59 3.95 8.90
N LEU A 194 1.32 3.05 8.25
CA LEU A 194 0.94 1.65 8.17
C LEU A 194 0.96 0.99 9.55
N GLY A 195 -0.22 0.62 10.04
CA GLY A 195 -0.41 0.06 11.36
C GLY A 195 -0.42 1.06 12.52
N SER A 196 -0.39 2.37 12.24
CA SER A 196 -0.49 3.36 13.32
C SER A 196 -1.89 3.32 13.94
N SER A 197 -1.94 3.33 15.27
CA SER A 197 -3.20 3.49 15.99
C SER A 197 -3.64 4.95 15.96
N HIS A 198 -4.89 5.19 15.57
CA HIS A 198 -5.53 6.50 15.63
C HIS A 198 -6.58 6.52 16.74
N THR A 199 -6.46 7.47 17.65
CA THR A 199 -7.43 7.66 18.74
C THR A 199 -8.35 8.83 18.40
N TYR A 200 -9.63 8.54 18.29
CA TYR A 200 -10.68 9.50 18.02
C TYR A 200 -11.48 9.79 19.28
N ARG A 201 -11.82 11.06 19.49
CA ARG A 201 -12.79 11.45 20.50
C ARG A 201 -14.19 11.33 19.90
N LEU A 202 -15.03 10.50 20.51
CA LEU A 202 -16.45 10.37 20.19
C LEU A 202 -17.21 11.57 20.78
N ASN A 203 -16.96 12.75 20.21
CA ASN A 203 -17.78 13.94 20.39
C ASN A 203 -18.67 14.11 19.14
N GLY A 204 -19.63 15.03 19.16
CA GLY A 204 -20.52 15.28 18.02
C GLY A 204 -19.85 15.77 16.72
N GLN A 205 -18.52 15.71 16.62
CA GLN A 205 -17.73 15.96 15.41
C GLN A 205 -17.18 14.68 14.78
N ALA A 206 -17.13 13.57 15.52
CA ALA A 206 -16.73 12.28 14.98
C ALA A 206 -17.89 11.67 14.19
N THR A 207 -17.65 11.34 12.92
CA THR A 207 -18.60 10.53 12.16
C THR A 207 -18.08 9.11 12.09
N ILE A 208 -18.90 8.16 12.52
CA ILE A 208 -18.68 6.74 12.24
C ILE A 208 -19.57 6.36 11.05
N ARG A 209 -19.24 5.41 10.19
CA ARG A 209 -20.16 4.91 9.16
C ARG A 209 -19.91 3.43 8.96
N ILE A 210 -20.94 2.66 8.63
CA ILE A 210 -20.77 1.24 8.32
C ILE A 210 -21.34 0.97 6.93
N ASP A 211 -20.46 0.94 5.93
CA ASP A 211 -20.82 0.57 4.57
C ASP A 211 -20.20 -0.78 4.23
N ASN A 212 -20.99 -1.74 3.73
CA ASN A 212 -20.48 -3.05 3.28
C ASN A 212 -19.54 -3.75 4.29
N PHE A 213 -19.85 -3.68 5.59
CA PHE A 213 -19.01 -4.20 6.68
C PHE A 213 -17.65 -3.50 6.85
N VAL A 214 -17.47 -2.30 6.31
CA VAL A 214 -16.33 -1.44 6.61
C VAL A 214 -16.78 -0.36 7.58
N LEU A 215 -16.20 -0.36 8.78
CA LEU A 215 -16.36 0.68 9.78
C LEU A 215 -15.41 1.83 9.45
N THR A 216 -15.98 2.92 8.97
CA THR A 216 -15.28 4.17 8.68
C THR A 216 -15.40 5.12 9.87
N ILE A 217 -14.30 5.71 10.30
CA ILE A 217 -14.29 6.73 11.34
C ILE A 217 -13.59 7.96 10.79
N SER A 218 -14.31 9.08 10.77
CA SER A 218 -13.78 10.37 10.37
C SER A 218 -13.91 11.38 11.50
N TYR A 219 -12.92 12.25 11.63
CA TYR A 219 -12.89 13.33 12.60
C TYR A 219 -12.19 14.55 11.97
N PRO A 220 -12.73 15.78 12.09
CA PRO A 220 -12.15 16.97 11.47
C PRO A 220 -10.67 17.17 11.84
N GLY A 221 -9.79 17.23 10.85
CA GLY A 221 -8.36 17.45 11.04
C GLY A 221 -7.54 16.19 11.41
N ASN A 222 -8.17 15.02 11.51
CA ASN A 222 -7.51 13.74 11.69
C ASN A 222 -7.65 12.86 10.43
N PRO A 223 -6.70 11.92 10.18
CA PRO A 223 -6.84 10.95 9.09
C PRO A 223 -8.09 10.09 9.31
N GLU A 224 -8.74 9.71 8.23
CA GLU A 224 -9.85 8.75 8.23
C GLU A 224 -9.32 7.33 8.50
N SER A 225 -10.00 6.58 9.37
CA SER A 225 -9.68 5.16 9.62
C SER A 225 -10.76 4.28 9.02
N LEU A 226 -10.33 3.27 8.28
CA LEU A 226 -11.18 2.26 7.67
C LEU A 226 -10.88 0.91 8.33
N VAL A 227 -11.89 0.26 8.89
CA VAL A 227 -11.75 -1.07 9.52
C VAL A 227 -12.70 -2.04 8.85
N ASP A 228 -12.14 -3.03 8.15
CA ASP A 228 -12.92 -4.14 7.64
C ASP A 228 -13.36 -5.04 8.81
N LEU A 229 -14.65 -5.06 9.09
CA LEU A 229 -15.26 -5.84 10.18
C LEU A 229 -15.17 -7.35 9.93
N ASN A 230 -14.96 -7.79 8.68
CA ASN A 230 -14.75 -9.21 8.36
C ASN A 230 -13.42 -9.76 8.90
N LEU A 231 -12.54 -8.87 9.37
CA LEU A 231 -11.29 -9.23 10.02
C LEU A 231 -11.51 -9.63 11.48
N LEU A 232 -12.58 -9.15 12.13
CA LEU A 232 -12.91 -9.49 13.51
C LEU A 232 -13.48 -10.91 13.61
N SER A 233 -13.42 -11.50 14.81
CA SER A 233 -14.14 -12.76 15.06
C SER A 233 -15.65 -12.51 14.97
N THR A 234 -16.46 -13.50 14.59
CA THR A 234 -17.92 -13.31 14.45
C THR A 234 -18.57 -12.86 15.77
N GLN A 235 -18.01 -13.31 16.90
CA GLN A 235 -18.44 -12.89 18.24
C GLN A 235 -18.04 -11.44 18.53
N ASP A 236 -16.79 -11.05 18.26
CA ASP A 236 -16.31 -9.67 18.44
C ASP A 236 -17.03 -8.70 17.50
N GLN A 237 -17.33 -9.13 16.28
CA GLN A 237 -18.12 -8.39 15.30
C GLN A 237 -19.53 -8.13 15.86
N HIS A 238 -20.20 -9.16 16.37
CA HIS A 238 -21.53 -9.01 16.96
C HIS A 238 -21.51 -8.10 18.19
N GLN A 239 -20.53 -8.29 19.08
CA GLN A 239 -20.37 -7.47 20.28
C GLN A 239 -20.06 -6.01 19.94
N LEU A 240 -19.16 -5.75 18.99
CA LEU A 240 -18.83 -4.41 18.50
C LEU A 240 -20.06 -3.70 17.92
N LEU A 241 -20.79 -4.37 17.03
CA LEU A 241 -22.01 -3.82 16.43
C LEU A 241 -23.10 -3.59 17.48
N SER A 242 -23.26 -4.51 18.44
CA SER A 242 -24.22 -4.34 19.54
C SER A 242 -23.84 -3.16 20.44
N LEU A 243 -22.56 -2.99 20.75
CA LEU A 243 -22.05 -1.89 21.58
C LEU A 243 -22.21 -0.55 20.87
N LEU A 244 -21.93 -0.50 19.57
CA LEU A 244 -22.19 0.68 18.73
C LEU A 244 -23.68 1.02 18.70
N HIS A 245 -24.55 0.03 18.54
CA HIS A 245 -26.00 0.21 18.56
C HIS A 245 -26.50 0.74 19.92
N THR A 246 -26.11 0.11 21.03
CA THR A 246 -26.50 0.54 22.38
C THR A 246 -26.01 1.96 22.66
N ARG A 247 -24.75 2.27 22.33
CA ARG A 247 -24.22 3.63 22.49
C ARG A 247 -24.86 4.65 21.55
N TRP A 248 -25.45 4.22 20.44
CA TRP A 248 -26.24 5.08 19.58
C TRP A 248 -27.62 5.38 20.16
N VAL A 249 -28.35 4.34 20.58
CA VAL A 249 -29.68 4.47 21.19
C VAL A 249 -29.64 5.25 22.51
N ASP A 250 -28.64 4.99 23.35
CA ASP A 250 -28.51 5.60 24.68
C ASP A 250 -27.84 6.99 24.67
N ALA A 251 -27.39 7.47 23.50
CA ALA A 251 -26.74 8.76 23.42
C ALA A 251 -27.74 9.90 23.60
N LYS A 252 -27.53 10.72 24.65
CA LYS A 252 -28.29 11.96 24.92
C LYS A 252 -28.23 12.99 23.77
N GLN A 253 -27.25 12.87 22.88
CA GLN A 253 -27.08 13.66 21.67
C GLN A 253 -26.67 12.71 20.55
N VAL A 254 -27.41 12.71 19.43
CA VAL A 254 -27.13 11.85 18.28
C VAL A 254 -25.74 12.20 17.73
N TRP A 255 -24.74 11.41 18.10
CA TRP A 255 -23.33 11.60 17.71
C TRP A 255 -23.12 11.32 16.22
N ASN A 256 -24.03 10.56 15.60
CA ASN A 256 -24.14 10.49 14.15
C ASN A 256 -25.59 10.20 13.68
N PRO A 257 -26.25 11.13 12.96
CA PRO A 257 -27.62 10.95 12.46
C PRO A 257 -27.75 9.92 11.32
N ALA A 258 -26.66 9.52 10.66
CA ALA A 258 -26.67 8.53 9.57
C ALA A 258 -26.52 7.06 10.04
N LEU A 259 -26.17 6.82 11.31
CA LEU A 259 -25.72 5.49 11.78
C LEU A 259 -26.84 4.46 12.04
N GLY A 260 -28.09 4.90 12.16
CA GLY A 260 -29.17 4.08 12.75
C GLY A 260 -29.53 2.82 11.97
N GLU A 261 -29.87 2.96 10.69
CA GLU A 261 -30.32 1.84 9.85
C GLU A 261 -29.15 0.93 9.44
N GLU A 262 -27.96 1.50 9.21
CA GLU A 262 -26.75 0.78 8.78
C GLU A 262 -26.28 -0.24 9.84
N ILE A 263 -26.27 0.12 11.14
CA ILE A 263 -25.89 -0.80 12.21
C ILE A 263 -26.90 -1.95 12.33
N ALA A 264 -28.20 -1.66 12.22
CA ALA A 264 -29.24 -2.68 12.32
C ALA A 264 -29.12 -3.71 11.19
N GLN A 265 -28.86 -3.26 9.96
CA GLN A 265 -28.62 -4.12 8.81
C GLN A 265 -27.34 -4.97 8.99
N ALA A 266 -26.24 -4.36 9.43
CA ALA A 266 -24.98 -5.08 9.70
C ALA A 266 -25.14 -6.13 10.82
N LEU A 267 -25.94 -5.81 11.85
CA LEU A 267 -26.21 -6.70 12.98
C LEU A 267 -27.12 -7.87 12.57
N GLU A 268 -28.10 -7.65 11.71
CA GLU A 268 -28.93 -8.72 11.15
C GLU A 268 -28.12 -9.65 10.23
N ALA A 269 -27.28 -9.08 9.36
CA ALA A 269 -26.40 -9.87 8.49
C ALA A 269 -25.35 -10.66 9.30
N SER A 270 -24.79 -10.10 10.37
CA SER A 270 -23.91 -10.82 11.30
C SER A 270 -24.62 -11.98 12.01
N LYS A 271 -25.86 -11.78 12.50
CA LYS A 271 -26.66 -12.86 13.11
C LYS A 271 -26.94 -14.02 12.15
N ARG A 272 -27.21 -13.71 10.87
CA ARG A 272 -27.40 -14.75 9.84
C ARG A 272 -26.12 -15.58 9.64
N LEU A 273 -24.95 -14.96 9.68
CA LEU A 273 -23.66 -15.67 9.59
C LEU A 273 -23.42 -16.59 10.79
N VAL A 274 -23.82 -16.20 12.00
CA VAL A 274 -23.73 -17.04 13.21
C VAL A 274 -24.71 -18.23 13.14
N SER A 275 -25.88 -18.06 12.53
CA SER A 275 -26.89 -19.14 12.43
C SER A 275 -26.58 -20.21 11.37
N VAL A 276 -25.62 -19.95 10.48
CA VAL A 276 -25.24 -20.84 9.37
C VAL A 276 -23.90 -21.55 9.62
N ALA A 277 -23.11 -21.08 10.58
CA ALA A 277 -21.84 -21.69 11.02
C ALA A 277 -22.06 -22.75 12.11
#